data_AF-A0A7W1HEK8-F1
#
_entry.id   AF-A0A7W1HEK8-F1
#
_cell.length_a   1.000
_cell.length_b   1.000
_cell.length_c   1.000
_cell.angle_alpha   90.00
_cell.angle_beta   90.00
_cell.angle_gamma   90.00
#
_symmetry.space_group_name_H-M   'P 1'
#
loop_
_entity.id
_entity.type
_entity.pdbx_description
1 polymer ?
#
loop_
_entity_poly.entity_id
_entity_poly.type
_entity_poly.pdbx_seq_one_letter_code
_entity_poly.pdbx_strand_id
1 'polypeptide(L)'
;MRFEIFALFNSKINRSFSFIAIFSIAVFCQTAFAQTIAKGPPTGQKGKPPVIVIPGLIGSELVNKETDEVVWFDLQRSKTDDLRLPISANLEKNRDNLVPRDILRNIKYLKFLPETEIYQKLAASLEIPGDYKEGKWDAPSENGFQDTYYVFPYDWRRDNVENARLLNRRMAELKTKLKRSDLKFNIVAHSMGGLIARYAAMYGDTDLPNGTRRLVPTWAGAKHINKIFLVGTPNEGSISSLNALVKGYALGGGGINIPFIQSLSKYDMFTLPAIFQLLPHSGTIRVFDENLKPLKIDIYNPETWEKYGWAVYD
;
A
#
# COMPACT_ATOMS: atom_id res chain seq x y z
N MET A 1 -3.47 -27.67 -18.45
CA MET A 1 -2.59 -27.85 -17.28
C MET A 1 -3.08 -26.86 -16.21
N ARG A 2 -3.61 -27.32 -15.07
CA ARG A 2 -4.07 -26.41 -14.00
C ARG A 2 -2.84 -25.96 -13.21
N PHE A 3 -2.47 -24.69 -13.31
CA PHE A 3 -1.39 -24.12 -12.52
C PHE A 3 -1.91 -23.68 -11.15
N GLU A 4 -1.35 -24.23 -10.08
CA GLU A 4 -1.55 -23.70 -8.73
C GLU A 4 -0.38 -22.79 -8.37
N ILE A 5 -0.68 -21.52 -8.07
CA ILE A 5 0.30 -20.55 -7.59
C ILE A 5 0.43 -20.75 -6.09
N PHE A 6 1.54 -21.35 -5.65
CA PHE A 6 1.88 -21.50 -4.24
C PHE A 6 2.94 -20.47 -3.83
N ALA A 7 2.68 -19.72 -2.75
CA ALA A 7 3.73 -19.08 -1.99
C ALA A 7 4.34 -20.14 -1.06
N LEU A 8 5.57 -20.57 -1.32
CA LEU A 8 6.28 -21.48 -0.44
C LEU A 8 6.71 -20.72 0.82
N PHE A 9 5.89 -20.77 1.87
CA PHE A 9 6.35 -20.56 3.23
C PHE A 9 7.00 -21.86 3.69
N ASN A 10 8.26 -21.78 4.14
CA ASN A 10 9.06 -22.92 4.56
C ASN A 10 8.38 -23.65 5.73
N SER A 11 7.64 -24.73 5.45
CA SER A 11 6.81 -25.44 6.42
C SER A 11 7.54 -26.66 6.98
N LYS A 12 8.19 -26.48 8.12
CA LYS A 12 8.40 -27.57 9.09
C LYS A 12 7.66 -27.25 10.39
N ILE A 13 6.34 -27.07 10.32
CA ILE A 13 5.47 -27.02 11.50
C ILE A 13 4.16 -27.74 11.17
N ASN A 14 3.78 -28.68 12.04
CA ASN A 14 2.65 -29.60 11.95
C ASN A 14 1.32 -28.95 11.56
N ARG A 15 0.51 -29.71 10.81
CA ARG A 15 -0.81 -29.39 10.23
C ARG A 15 -1.93 -29.02 11.23
N SER A 16 -1.62 -28.73 12.49
CA SER A 16 -2.59 -28.28 13.49
C SER A 16 -2.42 -26.82 13.92
N PHE A 17 -1.52 -26.05 13.28
CA PHE A 17 -1.18 -24.68 13.66
C PHE A 17 -1.57 -23.57 12.67
N SER A 18 -2.27 -23.88 11.57
CA SER A 18 -2.54 -22.90 10.49
C SER A 18 -3.53 -21.77 10.84
N PHE A 19 -4.11 -21.74 12.04
CA PHE A 19 -4.90 -20.60 12.53
C PHE A 19 -4.13 -19.66 13.47
N ILE A 20 -2.89 -20.01 13.87
CA ILE A 20 -2.14 -19.28 14.90
C ILE A 20 -1.02 -18.40 14.32
N ALA A 21 -0.59 -18.64 13.07
CA ALA A 21 0.57 -17.96 12.48
C ALA A 21 0.38 -16.46 12.19
N ILE A 22 -0.86 -15.97 12.03
CA ILE A 22 -1.13 -14.53 11.89
C ILE A 22 -1.19 -13.83 13.27
N PHE A 23 -1.47 -14.58 14.35
CA PHE A 23 -1.57 -14.04 15.70
C PHE A 23 -0.22 -13.95 16.44
N SER A 24 0.80 -14.71 16.03
CA SER A 24 2.10 -14.72 16.74
C SER A 24 3.05 -13.58 16.38
N ILE A 25 2.89 -12.92 15.22
CA ILE A 25 3.73 -11.74 14.88
C ILE A 25 3.32 -10.51 15.72
N ALA A 26 2.05 -10.43 16.11
CA ALA A 26 1.56 -9.36 17.00
C ALA A 26 1.98 -9.56 18.47
N VAL A 27 2.19 -10.81 18.92
CA VAL A 27 2.53 -11.11 20.32
C VAL A 27 4.04 -11.21 20.56
N PHE A 28 4.84 -11.62 19.58
CA PHE A 28 6.31 -11.64 19.74
C PHE A 28 6.99 -10.26 19.58
N CYS A 29 6.25 -9.23 19.17
CA CYS A 29 6.75 -7.86 19.12
C CYS A 29 6.59 -7.09 20.44
N GLN A 30 5.97 -7.70 21.47
CA GLN A 30 5.78 -7.05 22.78
C GLN A 30 7.00 -7.18 23.72
N THR A 31 8.01 -7.98 23.39
CA THR A 31 9.18 -8.18 24.27
C THR A 31 10.51 -7.64 23.71
N ALA A 32 10.50 -6.96 22.56
CA ALA A 32 11.72 -6.37 21.98
C ALA A 32 11.66 -4.83 21.81
N PHE A 33 10.58 -4.16 22.24
CA PHE A 33 10.52 -2.71 22.35
C PHE A 33 10.82 -2.23 23.78
N ALA A 34 11.94 -2.71 24.32
CA ALA A 34 12.59 -2.05 25.44
C ALA A 34 14.08 -2.00 25.11
N GLN A 35 14.63 -0.79 25.10
CA GLN A 35 16.04 -0.44 24.85
C GLN A 35 16.46 -0.33 23.38
N THR A 36 16.17 0.83 22.79
CA THR A 36 17.22 1.83 22.44
C THR A 36 16.48 3.13 22.12
N ILE A 37 16.38 4.02 23.12
CA ILE A 37 15.91 5.40 22.89
C ILE A 37 16.99 6.07 22.04
N ALA A 38 16.71 6.24 20.74
CA ALA A 38 17.53 7.07 19.88
C ALA A 38 17.61 8.48 20.47
N LYS A 39 18.84 9.02 20.54
CA LYS A 39 19.14 10.38 21.02
C LYS A 39 18.15 11.40 20.45
N GLY A 40 17.74 12.34 21.33
CA GLY A 40 16.63 13.28 21.14
C GLY A 40 16.70 14.15 19.88
N PRO A 41 15.61 14.89 19.58
CA PRO A 41 15.43 15.61 18.33
C PRO A 41 16.53 16.67 18.11
N PRO A 42 16.83 17.02 16.84
CA PRO A 42 17.72 18.13 16.54
C PRO A 42 17.16 19.41 17.20
N THR A 43 18.07 20.14 17.82
CA THR A 43 17.93 21.42 18.52
C THR A 43 16.65 22.22 18.25
N GLY A 44 15.83 22.42 19.30
CA GLY A 44 14.77 23.44 19.36
C GLY A 44 13.33 22.92 19.40
N GLN A 45 13.09 21.67 18.97
CA GLN A 45 11.75 21.07 19.02
C GLN A 45 11.51 20.42 20.39
N LYS A 46 10.53 20.93 21.16
CA LYS A 46 10.17 20.34 22.47
C LYS A 46 9.34 19.06 22.34
N GLY A 47 8.72 18.80 21.19
CA GLY A 47 7.88 17.62 20.92
C GLY A 47 8.49 16.60 19.96
N LYS A 48 7.80 15.47 19.78
CA LYS A 48 8.19 14.37 18.89
C LYS A 48 8.00 14.77 17.41
N PRO A 49 8.87 14.32 16.49
CA PRO A 49 8.67 14.56 15.06
C PRO A 49 7.32 14.01 14.56
N PRO A 50 6.66 14.69 13.61
CA PRO A 50 5.37 14.27 13.11
C PRO A 50 5.50 12.98 12.30
N VAL A 51 4.46 12.15 12.36
CA VAL A 51 4.40 10.84 11.70
C VAL A 51 3.46 10.90 10.50
N ILE A 52 3.83 10.29 9.38
CA ILE A 52 2.92 10.05 8.25
C ILE A 52 2.65 8.55 8.17
N VAL A 53 1.38 8.16 8.18
CA VAL A 53 0.92 6.78 8.00
C VAL A 53 0.50 6.59 6.55
N ILE A 54 1.14 5.64 5.85
CA ILE A 54 0.85 5.33 4.45
C ILE A 54 0.28 3.90 4.37
N PRO A 55 -0.97 3.73 3.93
CA PRO A 55 -1.57 2.41 3.80
C PRO A 55 -1.01 1.64 2.59
N GLY A 56 -1.29 0.34 2.55
CA GLY A 56 -1.02 -0.51 1.39
C GLY A 56 -2.07 -0.37 0.29
N LEU A 57 -1.91 -1.20 -0.76
CA LEU A 57 -2.93 -1.44 -1.78
C LEU A 57 -4.30 -1.65 -1.10
N ILE A 58 -5.37 -1.13 -1.70
CA ILE A 58 -6.75 -1.16 -1.19
C ILE A 58 -6.99 -0.55 0.20
N GLY A 59 -5.98 0.08 0.81
CA GLY A 59 -6.05 0.57 2.18
C GLY A 59 -6.60 1.98 2.35
N SER A 60 -7.11 2.60 1.28
CA SER A 60 -7.79 3.91 1.32
C SER A 60 -9.19 3.80 0.75
N GLU A 61 -10.13 4.49 1.38
CA GLU A 61 -11.48 4.70 0.85
C GLU A 61 -11.42 5.46 -0.47
N LEU A 62 -12.26 5.09 -1.43
CA LEU A 62 -12.48 5.81 -2.68
C LEU A 62 -13.94 6.25 -2.73
N VAL A 63 -14.13 7.54 -2.96
CA VAL A 63 -15.45 8.17 -3.01
C VAL A 63 -15.62 8.89 -4.33
N ASN A 64 -16.83 8.89 -4.88
CA ASN A 64 -17.12 9.74 -6.02
C ASN A 64 -17.21 11.19 -5.54
N LYS A 65 -16.35 12.07 -6.09
CA LYS A 65 -16.27 13.48 -5.69
C LYS A 65 -17.50 14.32 -6.04
N GLU A 66 -18.36 13.85 -6.96
CA GLU A 66 -19.57 14.55 -7.41
C GLU A 66 -20.81 14.14 -6.61
N THR A 67 -20.93 12.85 -6.27
CA THR A 67 -22.10 12.28 -5.58
C THR A 67 -21.87 12.04 -4.09
N ASP A 68 -20.63 12.12 -3.63
CA ASP A 68 -20.16 11.74 -2.28
C ASP A 68 -20.30 10.23 -1.95
N GLU A 69 -20.73 9.41 -2.91
CA GLU A 69 -20.91 7.96 -2.77
C GLU A 69 -19.59 7.26 -2.43
N VAL A 70 -19.60 6.39 -1.43
CA VAL A 70 -18.46 5.52 -1.10
C VAL A 70 -18.46 4.33 -2.05
N VAL A 71 -17.49 4.29 -2.96
CA VAL A 71 -17.34 3.20 -3.94
C VAL A 71 -16.37 2.12 -3.43
N TRP A 72 -15.47 2.52 -2.53
CA TRP A 72 -14.63 1.63 -1.73
C TRP A 72 -14.36 2.26 -0.36
N PHE A 73 -14.34 1.55 0.76
CA PHE A 73 -14.73 0.15 0.91
C PHE A 73 -16.22 0.08 1.29
N ASP A 74 -17.04 -0.50 0.42
CA ASP A 74 -18.45 -0.81 0.72
C ASP A 74 -18.69 -2.32 0.54
N LEU A 75 -19.71 -2.86 1.22
CA LEU A 75 -20.13 -4.25 1.13
C LEU A 75 -20.65 -4.60 -0.26
N GLN A 76 -21.42 -3.69 -0.85
CA GLN A 76 -21.97 -3.86 -2.17
C GLN A 76 -21.19 -3.01 -3.16
N ARG A 77 -21.01 -3.53 -4.38
CA ARG A 77 -20.51 -2.69 -5.46
C ARG A 77 -21.50 -1.55 -5.69
N SER A 78 -20.95 -0.36 -5.93
CA SER A 78 -21.72 0.74 -6.45
C SER A 78 -22.49 0.30 -7.71
N LYS A 79 -23.71 0.80 -7.86
CA LYS A 79 -24.53 0.59 -9.06
C LYS A 79 -24.32 1.68 -10.10
N THR A 80 -23.70 2.78 -9.70
CA THR A 80 -23.56 4.04 -10.42
C THR A 80 -22.12 4.34 -10.78
N ASP A 81 -21.16 3.78 -10.04
CA ASP A 81 -19.73 3.92 -10.26
C ASP A 81 -19.02 2.57 -10.37
N ASP A 82 -17.79 2.62 -10.89
CA ASP A 82 -16.94 1.47 -11.13
C ASP A 82 -15.54 1.70 -10.54
N LEU A 83 -14.93 0.64 -10.01
CA LEU A 83 -13.54 0.67 -9.56
C LEU A 83 -12.55 0.55 -10.72
N ARG A 84 -13.01 0.06 -11.88
CA ARG A 84 -12.19 -0.08 -13.08
C ARG A 84 -11.77 1.29 -13.61
N LEU A 85 -10.46 1.48 -13.72
CA LEU A 85 -9.91 2.66 -14.39
C LEU A 85 -10.07 2.53 -15.92
N PRO A 86 -10.30 3.64 -16.64
CA PRO A 86 -10.07 3.68 -18.08
C PRO A 86 -8.63 3.25 -18.40
N ILE A 87 -8.44 2.43 -19.44
CA ILE A 87 -7.12 1.91 -19.81
C ILE A 87 -6.56 2.71 -20.99
N SER A 88 -5.36 3.27 -20.80
CA SER A 88 -4.54 3.83 -21.87
C SER A 88 -3.06 3.63 -21.56
N ALA A 89 -2.21 3.74 -22.60
CA ALA A 89 -0.76 3.70 -22.45
C ALA A 89 -0.20 4.92 -21.68
N ASN A 90 -0.96 6.01 -21.59
CA ASN A 90 -0.61 7.15 -20.74
C ASN A 90 -1.31 6.98 -19.39
N LEU A 91 -0.59 6.43 -18.42
CA LEU A 91 -1.13 6.11 -17.08
C LEU A 91 -1.71 7.35 -16.37
N GLU A 92 -1.17 8.54 -16.62
CA GLU A 92 -1.69 9.78 -16.02
C GLU A 92 -3.12 10.09 -16.50
N LYS A 93 -3.51 9.65 -17.70
CA LYS A 93 -4.85 9.83 -18.28
C LYS A 93 -5.87 8.80 -17.79
N ASN A 94 -5.44 7.71 -17.15
CA ASN A 94 -6.33 6.69 -16.60
C ASN A 94 -6.98 7.27 -15.34
N ARG A 95 -8.03 8.09 -15.49
CA ARG A 95 -8.70 8.85 -14.43
C ARG A 95 -10.21 8.68 -14.48
N ASP A 96 -10.85 8.84 -13.33
CA ASP A 96 -12.30 8.92 -13.17
C ASP A 96 -12.66 9.96 -12.10
N ASN A 97 -13.88 9.89 -11.58
CA ASN A 97 -14.38 10.80 -10.55
C ASN A 97 -14.12 10.32 -9.12
N LEU A 98 -13.44 9.18 -8.94
CA LEU A 98 -13.15 8.68 -7.60
C LEU A 98 -11.91 9.35 -7.02
N VAL A 99 -11.99 9.72 -5.75
CA VAL A 99 -10.90 10.35 -5.00
C VAL A 99 -10.71 9.67 -3.65
N PRO A 100 -9.48 9.63 -3.12
CA PRO A 100 -9.23 9.08 -1.80
C PRO A 100 -9.77 10.01 -0.70
N ARG A 101 -10.49 9.47 0.29
CA ARG A 101 -11.04 10.26 1.43
C ARG A 101 -10.28 10.03 2.73
N ASP A 102 -10.23 8.79 3.20
CA ASP A 102 -9.53 8.37 4.41
C ASP A 102 -8.85 7.01 4.20
N ILE A 103 -8.02 6.59 5.15
CA ILE A 103 -7.53 5.22 5.21
C ILE A 103 -8.62 4.31 5.77
N LEU A 104 -8.64 3.04 5.38
CA LEU A 104 -9.59 2.08 5.92
C LEU A 104 -9.31 1.80 7.40
N ARG A 105 -9.98 2.48 8.33
CA ARG A 105 -9.72 2.31 9.77
C ARG A 105 -10.27 0.98 10.25
N ASN A 106 -11.56 0.73 9.98
CA ASN A 106 -12.32 -0.44 10.40
C ASN A 106 -13.27 -0.91 9.29
N ILE A 107 -13.48 -2.22 9.17
CA ILE A 107 -14.57 -2.80 8.37
C ILE A 107 -15.68 -3.22 9.34
N LYS A 108 -16.71 -2.37 9.52
CA LYS A 108 -17.79 -2.58 10.52
C LYS A 108 -19.09 -3.15 9.96
N TYR A 109 -19.18 -3.34 8.65
CA TYR A 109 -20.49 -3.36 8.00
C TYR A 109 -21.32 -4.66 8.15
N LEU A 110 -20.78 -5.75 8.72
CA LEU A 110 -21.59 -6.92 9.12
C LEU A 110 -21.58 -7.11 10.64
N LYS A 111 -22.76 -6.99 11.27
CA LYS A 111 -22.99 -7.26 12.71
C LYS A 111 -22.56 -8.66 13.18
N PHE A 112 -22.29 -9.59 12.27
CA PHE A 112 -21.96 -10.99 12.56
C PHE A 112 -20.51 -11.37 12.21
N LEU A 113 -19.72 -10.45 11.63
CA LEU A 113 -18.30 -10.68 11.39
C LEU A 113 -17.45 -10.02 12.49
N PRO A 114 -16.32 -10.62 12.87
CA PRO A 114 -15.38 -9.97 13.77
C PRO A 114 -14.91 -8.64 13.16
N GLU A 115 -14.90 -7.58 13.97
CA GLU A 115 -14.34 -6.30 13.56
C GLU A 115 -12.88 -6.51 13.13
N THR A 116 -12.59 -6.22 11.86
CA THR A 116 -11.22 -6.23 11.33
C THR A 116 -10.71 -4.80 11.35
N GLU A 117 -9.94 -4.50 12.40
CA GLU A 117 -9.24 -3.23 12.58
C GLU A 117 -8.01 -3.22 11.66
N ILE A 118 -8.14 -2.63 10.46
CA ILE A 118 -7.06 -2.63 9.45
C ILE A 118 -5.96 -1.63 9.87
N TYR A 119 -6.33 -0.36 10.07
CA TYR A 119 -5.39 0.68 10.53
C TYR A 119 -5.79 1.30 11.86
N GLN A 120 -6.98 1.00 12.41
CA GLN A 120 -7.44 1.56 13.68
C GLN A 120 -6.50 1.26 14.85
N LYS A 121 -5.94 0.04 14.95
CA LYS A 121 -4.98 -0.29 16.01
C LYS A 121 -3.71 0.56 15.94
N LEU A 122 -3.24 0.84 14.72
CA LEU A 122 -2.06 1.69 14.52
C LEU A 122 -2.37 3.13 14.94
N ALA A 123 -3.51 3.68 14.50
CA ALA A 123 -3.95 5.01 14.90
C ALA A 123 -4.11 5.12 16.44
N ALA A 124 -4.81 4.17 17.06
CA ALA A 124 -4.97 4.10 18.51
C ALA A 124 -3.64 3.98 19.26
N SER A 125 -2.66 3.26 18.70
CA SER A 125 -1.31 3.14 19.28
C SER A 125 -0.52 4.44 19.15
N LEU A 126 -0.74 5.24 18.10
CA LEU A 126 -0.13 6.57 18.00
C LEU A 126 -0.78 7.53 19.01
N GLU A 127 -2.10 7.45 19.20
CA GLU A 127 -2.84 8.35 20.08
C GLU A 127 -2.65 8.06 21.55
N ILE A 128 -2.90 6.81 21.99
CA ILE A 128 -3.01 6.48 23.41
C ILE A 128 -1.63 6.33 24.07
N PRO A 129 -0.80 5.33 23.71
CA PRO A 129 0.54 5.22 24.30
C PRO A 129 1.54 6.16 23.62
N GLY A 130 1.30 6.52 22.35
CA GLY A 130 2.18 7.39 21.60
C GLY A 130 2.01 8.87 21.89
N ASP A 131 0.90 9.30 22.50
CA ASP A 131 0.54 10.72 22.75
C ASP A 131 0.72 11.59 21.50
N TYR A 132 0.26 11.08 20.36
CA TYR A 132 0.13 11.83 19.11
C TYR A 132 -1.32 12.28 18.91
N LYS A 133 -1.53 13.34 18.14
CA LYS A 133 -2.86 13.79 17.70
C LYS A 133 -2.98 13.69 16.19
N GLU A 134 -4.16 13.34 15.69
CA GLU A 134 -4.36 13.33 14.25
C GLU A 134 -4.39 14.75 13.68
N GLY A 135 -3.57 15.00 12.67
CA GLY A 135 -3.47 16.27 11.97
C GLY A 135 -4.24 16.27 10.65
N LYS A 136 -4.73 17.45 10.25
CA LYS A 136 -5.34 17.66 8.94
C LYS A 136 -4.32 18.29 7.99
N TRP A 137 -4.12 17.69 6.83
CA TRP A 137 -3.22 18.22 5.80
C TRP A 137 -3.65 19.61 5.29
N ASP A 138 -4.97 19.80 5.13
CA ASP A 138 -5.48 21.00 4.47
C ASP A 138 -5.65 22.19 5.42
N ALA A 139 -5.93 21.90 6.69
CA ALA A 139 -6.06 22.87 7.78
C ALA A 139 -5.29 22.39 9.02
N PRO A 140 -3.94 22.40 9.00
CA PRO A 140 -3.14 21.93 10.13
C PRO A 140 -3.28 22.88 11.32
N SER A 141 -3.22 22.33 12.54
CA SER A 141 -3.11 23.15 13.76
C SER A 141 -1.76 23.85 13.82
N GLU A 142 -1.66 24.92 14.62
CA GLU A 142 -0.39 25.65 14.81
C GLU A 142 0.76 24.72 15.24
N ASN A 143 0.46 23.72 16.06
CA ASN A 143 1.41 22.72 16.56
C ASN A 143 1.48 21.43 15.72
N GLY A 144 0.88 21.41 14.52
CA GLY A 144 0.89 20.22 13.63
C GLY A 144 2.28 19.74 13.21
N PHE A 145 3.33 20.52 13.49
CA PHE A 145 4.72 20.15 13.26
C PHE A 145 5.30 19.24 14.35
N GLN A 146 4.59 18.95 15.45
CA GLN A 146 5.07 18.06 16.52
C GLN A 146 3.93 17.28 17.16
N ASP A 147 4.24 16.11 17.74
CA ASP A 147 3.26 15.27 18.46
C ASP A 147 1.99 15.01 17.64
N THR A 148 2.12 15.00 16.31
CA THR A 148 1.02 14.94 15.34
C THR A 148 1.27 13.81 14.35
N TYR A 149 0.25 13.02 14.03
CA TYR A 149 0.30 12.06 12.94
C TYR A 149 -0.65 12.46 11.82
N TYR A 150 -0.31 12.12 10.59
CA TYR A 150 -1.07 12.40 9.40
C TYR A 150 -1.31 11.10 8.64
N VAL A 151 -2.56 10.81 8.30
CA VAL A 151 -2.87 9.70 7.40
C VAL A 151 -2.73 10.17 5.95
N PHE A 152 -2.11 9.38 5.09
CA PHE A 152 -1.95 9.68 3.67
C PHE A 152 -2.80 8.72 2.84
N PRO A 153 -4.12 8.96 2.72
CA PRO A 153 -4.93 8.20 1.79
C PRO A 153 -4.56 8.59 0.36
N TYR A 154 -4.56 7.59 -0.54
CA TYR A 154 -4.21 7.79 -1.94
C TYR A 154 -5.03 6.85 -2.83
N ASP A 155 -5.14 7.18 -4.12
CA ASP A 155 -5.80 6.29 -5.06
C ASP A 155 -4.87 5.11 -5.37
N TRP A 156 -5.10 4.01 -4.66
CA TRP A 156 -4.31 2.79 -4.72
C TRP A 156 -4.43 2.04 -6.05
N ARG A 157 -5.32 2.49 -6.94
CA ARG A 157 -5.45 1.96 -8.30
C ARG A 157 -4.37 2.51 -9.21
N ARG A 158 -3.94 3.76 -8.97
CA ARG A 158 -3.05 4.54 -9.83
C ARG A 158 -1.57 4.21 -9.66
N ASP A 159 -0.77 4.71 -10.58
CA ASP A 159 0.69 4.61 -10.56
C ASP A 159 1.30 5.00 -9.20
N ASN A 160 2.17 4.14 -8.66
CA ASN A 160 2.89 4.40 -7.42
C ASN A 160 3.85 5.60 -7.52
N VAL A 161 4.39 5.90 -8.71
CA VAL A 161 5.23 7.09 -8.92
C VAL A 161 4.42 8.37 -8.75
N GLU A 162 3.21 8.42 -9.35
CA GLU A 162 2.28 9.53 -9.15
C GLU A 162 1.95 9.74 -7.66
N ASN A 163 1.65 8.67 -6.93
CA ASN A 163 1.34 8.74 -5.51
C ASN A 163 2.56 9.18 -4.66
N ALA A 164 3.78 8.80 -5.02
CA ALA A 164 5.00 9.23 -4.34
C ALA A 164 5.33 10.70 -4.58
N ARG A 165 5.06 11.20 -5.79
CA ARG A 165 5.14 12.62 -6.15
C ARG A 165 4.09 13.43 -5.40
N LEU A 166 2.85 12.93 -5.30
CA LEU A 166 1.80 13.51 -4.47
C LEU A 166 2.24 13.61 -2.99
N LEU A 167 2.81 12.54 -2.41
CA LEU A 167 3.33 12.57 -1.03
C LEU A 167 4.37 13.68 -0.83
N ASN A 168 5.32 13.84 -1.76
CA ASN A 168 6.31 14.93 -1.70
C ASN A 168 5.65 16.31 -1.71
N ARG A 169 4.69 16.54 -2.61
CA ARG A 169 3.96 17.81 -2.69
C ARG A 169 3.19 18.08 -1.41
N ARG A 170 2.48 17.10 -0.85
CA ARG A 170 1.75 17.24 0.42
C ARG A 170 2.67 17.56 1.59
N MET A 171 3.83 16.92 1.69
CA MET A 171 4.83 17.26 2.72
C MET A 171 5.36 18.69 2.53
N ALA A 172 5.65 19.12 1.30
CA ALA A 172 6.12 20.48 1.01
C ALA A 172 5.04 21.54 1.32
N GLU A 173 3.80 21.30 0.93
CA GLU A 173 2.65 22.16 1.24
C GLU A 173 2.44 22.29 2.76
N LEU A 174 2.49 21.17 3.48
CA LEU A 174 2.32 21.16 4.94
C LEU A 174 3.41 21.97 5.65
N LYS A 175 4.68 21.84 5.22
CA LYS A 175 5.79 22.67 5.71
C LYS A 175 5.54 24.16 5.51
N THR A 176 5.02 24.53 4.34
CA THR A 176 4.69 25.92 4.02
C THR A 176 3.57 26.44 4.92
N LYS A 177 2.48 25.68 5.08
CA LYS A 177 1.35 26.05 5.96
C LYS A 177 1.78 26.21 7.43
N LEU A 178 2.66 25.34 7.91
CA LEU A 178 3.22 25.38 9.27
C LEU A 178 4.34 26.41 9.45
N LYS A 179 4.81 27.06 8.37
CA LYS A 179 5.97 27.96 8.37
C LYS A 179 7.22 27.29 8.98
N ARG A 180 7.52 26.07 8.53
CA ARG A 180 8.67 25.24 8.96
C ARG A 180 9.32 24.55 7.76
N SER A 181 10.27 25.22 7.11
CA SER A 181 10.95 24.70 5.92
C SER A 181 11.86 23.50 6.19
N ASP A 182 12.41 23.42 7.41
CA ASP A 182 13.34 22.40 7.89
C ASP A 182 12.67 21.17 8.51
N LEU A 183 11.35 21.24 8.77
CA LEU A 183 10.57 20.14 9.37
C LEU A 183 10.82 18.82 8.64
N LYS A 184 10.94 17.71 9.36
CA LYS A 184 11.02 16.37 8.76
C LYS A 184 9.99 15.44 9.38
N PHE A 185 9.51 14.50 8.58
CA PHE A 185 8.50 13.53 8.98
C PHE A 185 9.13 12.16 9.20
N ASN A 186 8.66 11.45 10.24
CA ASN A 186 8.81 10.00 10.29
C ASN A 186 7.68 9.38 9.45
N ILE A 187 7.95 8.29 8.74
CA ILE A 187 6.97 7.61 7.90
C ILE A 187 6.77 6.19 8.41
N VAL A 188 5.53 5.78 8.64
CA VAL A 188 5.15 4.37 8.84
C VAL A 188 4.38 3.93 7.61
N ALA A 189 4.97 3.03 6.83
CA ALA A 189 4.43 2.63 5.55
C ALA A 189 4.16 1.12 5.50
N HIS A 190 2.91 0.76 5.22
CA HIS A 190 2.45 -0.62 5.14
C HIS A 190 2.42 -1.12 3.69
N SER A 191 2.92 -2.33 3.45
CA SER A 191 2.82 -3.03 2.15
C SER A 191 3.27 -2.12 1.00
N MET A 192 2.44 -1.95 -0.05
CA MET A 192 2.69 -1.08 -1.21
C MET A 192 3.02 0.37 -0.83
N GLY A 193 2.48 0.88 0.28
CA GLY A 193 2.80 2.22 0.79
C GLY A 193 4.30 2.42 1.06
N GLY A 194 5.02 1.34 1.37
CA GLY A 194 6.47 1.40 1.54
C GLY A 194 7.23 1.65 0.23
N LEU A 195 6.72 1.18 -0.91
CA LEU A 195 7.29 1.50 -2.22
C LEU A 195 7.10 2.97 -2.55
N ILE A 196 5.91 3.52 -2.26
CA ILE A 196 5.61 4.96 -2.38
C ILE A 196 6.56 5.79 -1.52
N ALA A 197 6.74 5.42 -0.24
CA ALA A 197 7.65 6.10 0.67
C ALA A 197 9.11 6.07 0.20
N ARG A 198 9.58 4.90 -0.27
CA ARG A 198 10.95 4.73 -0.80
C ARG A 198 11.16 5.58 -2.05
N TYR A 199 10.23 5.52 -3.02
CA TYR A 199 10.31 6.34 -4.22
C TYR A 199 10.33 7.82 -3.85
N ALA A 200 9.42 8.25 -2.98
CA ALA A 200 9.32 9.63 -2.53
C ALA A 200 10.65 10.14 -1.96
N ALA A 201 11.32 9.34 -1.12
CA ALA A 201 12.65 9.66 -0.58
C ALA A 201 13.74 9.71 -1.66
N MET A 202 13.76 8.73 -2.55
CA MET A 202 14.82 8.53 -3.55
C MET A 202 14.76 9.53 -4.70
N TYR A 203 13.57 9.97 -5.12
CA TYR A 203 13.40 10.74 -6.36
C TYR A 203 12.60 12.04 -6.17
N GLY A 204 11.95 12.25 -5.03
CA GLY A 204 11.20 13.48 -4.79
C GLY A 204 9.95 13.59 -5.67
N ASP A 205 9.63 14.81 -6.10
CA ASP A 205 8.55 15.09 -7.05
C ASP A 205 9.07 15.06 -8.51
N THR A 206 9.69 13.96 -8.90
CA THR A 206 10.22 13.78 -10.25
C THR A 206 9.91 12.40 -10.75
N ASP A 207 9.54 12.30 -12.02
CA ASP A 207 9.33 11.03 -12.70
C ASP A 207 10.68 10.38 -13.08
N LEU A 208 10.67 9.07 -13.34
CA LEU A 208 11.86 8.39 -13.80
C LEU A 208 12.14 8.76 -15.27
N PRO A 209 13.41 8.93 -15.65
CA PRO A 209 13.75 9.18 -17.05
C PRO A 209 13.37 7.98 -17.92
N ASN A 210 12.81 8.26 -19.10
CA ASN A 210 12.50 7.22 -20.08
C ASN A 210 13.77 6.48 -20.53
N GLY A 211 13.70 5.15 -20.65
CA GLY A 211 14.75 4.31 -21.24
C GLY A 211 15.41 3.31 -20.28
N THR A 212 16.47 2.65 -20.75
CA THR A 212 17.16 1.54 -20.07
C THR A 212 18.33 1.99 -19.19
N ARG A 213 18.47 3.29 -18.95
CA ARG A 213 19.58 3.82 -18.15
C ARG A 213 19.47 3.30 -16.72
N ARG A 214 20.59 2.87 -16.15
CA ARG A 214 20.66 2.51 -14.73
C ARG A 214 20.14 3.66 -13.87
N LEU A 215 19.06 3.42 -13.16
CA LEU A 215 18.47 4.39 -12.23
C LEU A 215 19.41 4.58 -11.04
N VAL A 216 19.72 5.84 -10.74
CA VAL A 216 20.51 6.23 -9.56
C VAL A 216 19.64 7.15 -8.71
N PRO A 217 19.35 6.79 -7.44
CA PRO A 217 18.59 7.65 -6.54
C PRO A 217 19.24 9.03 -6.39
N THR A 218 18.46 10.09 -6.60
CA THR A 218 18.91 11.47 -6.39
C THR A 218 18.81 11.90 -4.94
N TRP A 219 18.02 11.17 -4.14
CA TRP A 219 17.62 11.47 -2.77
C TRP A 219 16.93 12.83 -2.60
N ALA A 220 16.33 13.35 -3.68
CA ALA A 220 15.73 14.69 -3.68
C ALA A 220 14.62 14.88 -2.64
N GLY A 221 13.86 13.83 -2.31
CA GLY A 221 12.81 13.88 -1.31
C GLY A 221 13.28 13.65 0.13
N ALA A 222 14.52 13.20 0.35
CA ALA A 222 15.07 12.95 1.68
C ALA A 222 15.09 14.21 2.58
N LYS A 223 15.06 15.41 1.98
CA LYS A 223 14.89 16.69 2.69
C LYS A 223 13.58 16.80 3.47
N HIS A 224 12.57 15.99 3.16
CA HIS A 224 11.29 15.94 3.87
C HIS A 224 11.25 14.86 4.96
N ILE A 225 12.16 13.90 4.96
CA ILE A 225 12.00 12.64 5.69
C ILE A 225 13.12 12.44 6.70
N ASN A 226 12.76 12.05 7.92
CA ASN A 226 13.69 11.70 8.98
C ASN A 226 13.95 10.19 9.03
N LYS A 227 12.87 9.38 9.12
CA LYS A 227 12.93 7.92 9.19
C LYS A 227 11.78 7.31 8.40
N ILE A 228 11.99 6.11 7.84
CA ILE A 228 10.95 5.31 7.21
C ILE A 228 10.92 3.94 7.89
N PHE A 229 9.76 3.55 8.41
CA PHE A 229 9.45 2.25 8.94
C PHE A 229 8.65 1.47 7.88
N LEU A 230 9.23 0.40 7.35
CA LEU A 230 8.63 -0.45 6.34
C LEU A 230 7.99 -1.66 6.99
N VAL A 231 6.68 -1.83 6.82
CA VAL A 231 5.91 -2.94 7.42
C VAL A 231 5.36 -3.81 6.29
N GLY A 232 5.95 -4.99 6.09
CA GLY A 232 5.50 -5.94 5.07
C GLY A 232 5.63 -5.42 3.63
N THR A 233 6.55 -4.50 3.36
CA THR A 233 6.73 -3.89 2.03
C THR A 233 7.32 -4.89 1.03
N PRO A 234 6.66 -5.15 -0.11
CA PRO A 234 7.16 -6.05 -1.15
C PRO A 234 8.25 -5.38 -1.98
N ASN A 235 9.45 -5.20 -1.39
CA ASN A 235 10.55 -4.47 -2.01
C ASN A 235 11.01 -5.04 -3.36
N GLU A 236 10.79 -6.33 -3.59
CA GLU A 236 11.11 -7.08 -4.81
C GLU A 236 9.85 -7.59 -5.52
N GLY A 237 8.68 -7.03 -5.21
CA GLY A 237 7.39 -7.52 -5.68
C GLY A 237 6.88 -8.74 -4.90
N SER A 238 5.76 -9.31 -5.36
CA SER A 238 5.08 -10.43 -4.70
C SER A 238 4.37 -11.32 -5.69
N ILE A 239 4.49 -12.65 -5.57
CA ILE A 239 3.74 -13.58 -6.43
C ILE A 239 2.21 -13.46 -6.23
N SER A 240 1.78 -12.96 -5.09
CA SER A 240 0.37 -12.73 -4.79
C SER A 240 -0.26 -11.67 -5.71
N SER A 241 0.53 -10.72 -6.25
CA SER A 241 0.01 -9.75 -7.23
C SER A 241 -0.30 -10.41 -8.57
N LEU A 242 0.55 -11.33 -9.03
CA LEU A 242 0.26 -12.15 -10.20
C LEU A 242 -0.99 -13.01 -9.97
N ASN A 243 -1.11 -13.65 -8.81
CA ASN A 243 -2.32 -14.42 -8.49
C ASN A 243 -3.58 -13.54 -8.47
N ALA A 244 -3.49 -12.31 -7.96
CA ALA A 244 -4.59 -11.35 -7.98
C ALA A 244 -4.96 -10.93 -9.42
N LEU A 245 -3.98 -10.69 -10.28
CA LEU A 245 -4.19 -10.40 -11.71
C LEU A 245 -4.90 -11.56 -12.44
N VAL A 246 -4.53 -12.80 -12.15
CA VAL A 246 -5.12 -13.98 -12.82
C VAL A 246 -6.50 -14.35 -12.26
N LYS A 247 -6.69 -14.27 -10.94
CA LYS A 247 -7.88 -14.84 -10.27
C LYS A 247 -8.82 -13.79 -9.67
N GLY A 248 -8.41 -12.53 -9.63
CA GLY A 248 -9.03 -11.52 -8.77
C GLY A 248 -8.54 -11.61 -7.32
N TYR A 249 -9.02 -10.70 -6.50
CA TYR A 249 -8.66 -10.53 -5.11
C TYR A 249 -9.90 -10.50 -4.21
N ALA A 250 -9.91 -11.37 -3.20
CA ALA A 250 -10.93 -11.40 -2.16
C ALA A 250 -10.32 -11.04 -0.80
N LEU A 251 -10.97 -10.14 -0.07
CA LEU A 251 -10.52 -9.64 1.24
C LEU A 251 -10.47 -10.70 2.34
N GLY A 252 -11.20 -11.81 2.19
CA GLY A 252 -11.20 -12.91 3.17
C GLY A 252 -9.90 -13.70 3.26
N GLY A 253 -8.93 -13.44 2.36
CA GLY A 253 -7.70 -14.21 2.29
C GLY A 253 -7.91 -15.62 1.71
N GLY A 254 -6.85 -16.23 1.19
CA GLY A 254 -6.88 -17.63 0.71
C GLY A 254 -7.84 -17.93 -0.45
N GLY A 255 -8.34 -16.91 -1.15
CA GLY A 255 -9.35 -17.07 -2.21
C GLY A 255 -10.78 -17.30 -1.68
N ILE A 256 -11.01 -17.14 -0.37
CA ILE A 256 -12.33 -17.25 0.22
C ILE A 256 -13.10 -15.96 -0.05
N ASN A 257 -14.09 -16.04 -0.94
CA ASN A 257 -15.04 -14.97 -1.15
C ASN A 257 -16.01 -14.96 0.04
N ILE A 258 -15.99 -13.89 0.84
CA ILE A 258 -16.92 -13.74 1.96
C ILE A 258 -18.22 -13.18 1.37
N PRO A 259 -19.38 -13.84 1.58
CA PRO A 259 -20.66 -13.31 1.14
C PRO A 259 -20.85 -11.87 1.61
N PHE A 260 -21.37 -11.01 0.73
CA PHE A 260 -21.64 -9.59 1.00
C PHE A 260 -20.41 -8.70 1.22
N ILE A 261 -19.18 -9.19 1.02
CA ILE A 261 -17.98 -8.36 0.96
C ILE A 261 -17.57 -8.16 -0.48
N GLN A 262 -17.37 -6.91 -0.89
CA GLN A 262 -16.90 -6.58 -2.23
C GLN A 262 -15.53 -7.24 -2.49
N SER A 263 -15.52 -8.16 -3.44
CA SER A 263 -14.28 -8.69 -4.03
C SER A 263 -13.94 -7.94 -5.32
N LEU A 264 -12.67 -7.94 -5.66
CA LEU A 264 -12.15 -7.38 -6.89
C LEU A 264 -11.93 -8.53 -7.88
N SER A 265 -12.62 -8.49 -9.00
CA SER A 265 -12.45 -9.45 -10.09
C SER A 265 -11.10 -9.30 -10.77
N LYS A 266 -10.72 -10.28 -11.59
CA LYS A 266 -9.53 -10.16 -12.45
C LYS A 266 -9.61 -8.95 -13.40
N TYR A 267 -10.81 -8.54 -13.82
CA TYR A 267 -11.01 -7.38 -14.69
C TYR A 267 -10.78 -6.07 -13.94
N ASP A 268 -11.16 -5.99 -12.67
CA ASP A 268 -10.85 -4.82 -11.84
C ASP A 268 -9.33 -4.73 -11.66
N MET A 269 -8.71 -5.83 -11.25
CA MET A 269 -7.26 -5.93 -11.06
C MET A 269 -6.46 -5.52 -12.31
N PHE A 270 -6.88 -5.97 -13.48
CA PHE A 270 -6.20 -5.69 -14.74
C PHE A 270 -6.16 -4.19 -15.09
N THR A 271 -7.11 -3.40 -14.58
CA THR A 271 -7.15 -1.96 -14.85
C THR A 271 -6.26 -1.13 -13.92
N LEU A 272 -5.58 -1.74 -12.94
CA LEU A 272 -4.83 -1.03 -11.89
C LEU A 272 -3.34 -0.95 -12.24
N PRO A 273 -2.77 0.20 -12.66
CA PRO A 273 -1.32 0.33 -12.80
C PRO A 273 -0.51 -0.16 -11.59
N ALA A 274 -1.02 0.10 -10.38
CA ALA A 274 -0.32 -0.24 -9.13
C ALA A 274 -0.05 -1.75 -8.97
N ILE A 275 -0.96 -2.63 -9.40
CA ILE A 275 -0.80 -4.08 -9.19
C ILE A 275 0.32 -4.66 -10.05
N PHE A 276 0.54 -4.11 -11.26
CA PHE A 276 1.66 -4.50 -12.12
C PHE A 276 3.01 -4.09 -11.52
N GLN A 277 3.05 -2.97 -10.80
CA GLN A 277 4.24 -2.50 -10.07
C GLN A 277 4.52 -3.30 -8.79
N LEU A 278 3.63 -4.24 -8.44
CA LEU A 278 3.84 -5.23 -7.39
C LEU A 278 4.22 -6.62 -7.94
N LEU A 279 4.34 -6.79 -9.26
CA LEU A 279 4.82 -8.06 -9.83
C LEU A 279 6.25 -8.34 -9.34
N PRO A 280 6.62 -9.62 -9.13
CA PRO A 280 7.99 -10.00 -8.78
C PRO A 280 8.99 -9.40 -9.76
N HIS A 281 10.02 -8.74 -9.23
CA HIS A 281 11.06 -8.12 -10.06
C HIS A 281 11.68 -9.14 -11.02
N SER A 282 12.09 -8.70 -12.21
CA SER A 282 12.72 -9.58 -13.21
C SER A 282 13.87 -10.39 -12.58
N GLY A 283 13.84 -11.69 -12.81
CA GLY A 283 14.82 -12.66 -12.28
C GLY A 283 14.56 -13.17 -10.86
N THR A 284 13.56 -12.65 -10.13
CA THR A 284 13.25 -13.11 -8.76
C THR A 284 12.26 -14.28 -8.72
N ILE A 285 11.39 -14.39 -9.72
CA ILE A 285 10.38 -15.46 -9.79
C ILE A 285 11.04 -16.82 -10.08
N ARG A 286 10.59 -17.85 -9.35
CA ARG A 286 10.98 -19.25 -9.55
C ARG A 286 9.73 -20.04 -9.86
N VAL A 287 9.65 -20.58 -11.07
CA VAL A 287 8.54 -21.43 -11.51
C VAL A 287 9.05 -22.84 -11.74
N PHE A 288 8.21 -23.82 -11.42
CA PHE A 288 8.50 -25.24 -11.60
C PHE A 288 7.33 -25.94 -12.30
N ASP A 289 7.62 -26.99 -13.06
CA ASP A 289 6.60 -27.89 -13.62
C ASP A 289 6.11 -28.91 -12.58
N GLU A 290 5.22 -29.82 -13.00
CA GLU A 290 4.68 -30.89 -12.15
C GLU A 290 5.75 -31.89 -11.65
N ASN A 291 6.93 -31.90 -12.27
CA ASN A 291 8.07 -32.74 -11.90
C ASN A 291 9.13 -31.94 -11.11
N LEU A 292 8.80 -30.74 -10.64
CA LEU A 292 9.71 -29.81 -9.94
C LEU A 292 10.91 -29.39 -10.78
N LYS A 293 10.82 -29.45 -12.11
CA LYS A 293 11.86 -28.91 -13.00
C LYS A 293 11.65 -27.41 -13.18
N PRO A 294 12.70 -26.59 -13.09
CA PRO A 294 12.58 -25.15 -13.29
C PRO A 294 12.03 -24.80 -14.67
N LEU A 295 11.04 -23.91 -14.70
CA LEU A 295 10.49 -23.31 -15.92
C LEU A 295 10.94 -21.85 -16.02
N LYS A 296 11.41 -21.47 -17.21
CA LYS A 296 11.68 -20.07 -17.53
C LYS A 296 10.40 -19.44 -18.05
N ILE A 297 9.79 -18.58 -17.23
CA ILE A 297 8.58 -17.84 -17.55
C ILE A 297 8.87 -16.35 -17.41
N ASP A 298 8.57 -15.57 -18.45
CA ASP A 298 8.65 -14.12 -18.40
C ASP A 298 7.25 -13.53 -18.20
N ILE A 299 6.96 -13.14 -16.96
CA ILE A 299 5.66 -12.57 -16.58
C ILE A 299 5.44 -11.15 -17.13
N TYR A 300 6.44 -10.54 -17.77
CA TYR A 300 6.32 -9.24 -18.42
C TYR A 300 6.08 -9.34 -19.93
N ASN A 301 6.19 -10.54 -20.52
CA ASN A 301 5.84 -10.76 -21.93
C ASN A 301 4.33 -11.09 -22.06
N PRO A 302 3.54 -10.29 -22.80
CA PRO A 302 2.12 -10.58 -23.05
C PRO A 302 1.86 -11.96 -23.67
N GLU A 303 2.72 -12.47 -24.55
CA GLU A 303 2.58 -13.81 -25.16
C GLU A 303 2.60 -14.93 -24.10
N THR A 304 3.30 -14.70 -22.99
CA THR A 304 3.28 -15.62 -21.85
C THR A 304 1.88 -15.68 -21.24
N TRP A 305 1.21 -14.54 -21.12
CA TRP A 305 -0.13 -14.47 -20.55
C TRP A 305 -1.16 -15.16 -21.43
N GLU A 306 -1.08 -15.00 -22.76
CA GLU A 306 -1.92 -15.73 -23.71
C GLU A 306 -1.68 -17.24 -23.63
N LYS A 307 -0.41 -17.66 -23.71
CA LYS A 307 -0.01 -19.07 -23.64
C LYS A 307 -0.56 -19.80 -22.40
N TYR A 308 -0.58 -19.12 -21.26
CA TYR A 308 -1.02 -19.71 -19.99
C TYR A 308 -2.48 -19.36 -19.63
N GLY A 309 -3.21 -18.66 -20.49
CA GLY A 309 -4.61 -18.26 -20.24
C GLY A 309 -4.77 -17.29 -19.07
N TRP A 310 -3.77 -16.45 -18.82
CA TRP A 310 -3.77 -15.41 -17.79
C TRP A 310 -4.31 -14.08 -18.29
N ALA A 311 -4.35 -13.89 -19.62
CA ALA A 311 -4.92 -12.68 -20.22
C ALA A 311 -6.40 -12.49 -19.86
N VAL A 312 -6.84 -11.24 -19.88
CA VAL A 312 -8.27 -10.87 -19.73
C VAL A 312 -8.96 -10.71 -21.09
N TYR A 313 -8.22 -10.91 -22.17
CA TYR A 313 -8.64 -10.87 -23.56
C TYR A 313 -8.43 -12.25 -24.20
N ASP A 314 -9.16 -12.49 -25.29
CA ASP A 314 -9.09 -13.71 -26.09
C ASP A 314 -8.02 -13.61 -27.18
#